data_AF-A0A7S2X551-F1
#
_entry.id   AF-A0A7S2X551-F1
#
_cell.length_a   1.000
_cell.length_b   1.000
_cell.length_c   1.000
_cell.angle_alpha   90.00
_cell.angle_beta   90.00
_cell.angle_gamma   90.00
#
_symmetry.space_group_name_H-M   'P 1'
#
loop_
_entity.id
_entity.type
_entity.pdbx_description
1 polymer ?
#
loop_
_entity_poly.entity_id
_entity_poly.type
_entity_poly.pdbx_seq_one_letter_code
_entity_poly.pdbx_strand_id
1 'polypeptide(L)'
;PDDREICAMRLIAKMPTLAAMAYKSHIGEPVVYPRAGMTYAENFLHMMHATPTKAYKVNPIHARAIDKFLILHADHEQNASTSTVRIPGSSQANPFPCMAARIASLWG
;
A
#
# COMPACT_ATOMS: atom_id res chain seq x y z
N PRO A 1 21.34 -4.17 9.65
CA PRO A 1 20.21 -3.36 10.18
C PRO A 1 19.56 -2.55 9.06
N ASP A 2 20.40 -1.90 8.26
CA ASP A 2 20.05 -1.07 7.11
C ASP A 2 19.22 -1.83 6.07
N ASP A 3 19.56 -3.09 5.75
CA ASP A 3 18.77 -3.89 4.81
C ASP A 3 17.31 -4.10 5.26
N ARG A 4 17.07 -4.23 6.58
CA ARG A 4 15.71 -4.39 7.12
C ARG A 4 14.92 -3.10 7.00
N GLU A 5 15.57 -1.96 7.26
CA GLU A 5 14.98 -0.64 7.10
C GLU A 5 14.65 -0.35 5.63
N ILE A 6 15.56 -0.64 4.71
CA ILE A 6 15.34 -0.53 3.27
C ILE A 6 14.17 -1.41 2.83
N CYS A 7 14.09 -2.65 3.32
CA CYS A 7 12.95 -3.53 3.04
C CYS A 7 11.63 -2.92 3.53
N ALA A 8 11.59 -2.39 4.76
CA ALA A 8 10.41 -1.76 5.33
C ALA A 8 9.98 -0.53 4.51
N MET A 9 10.92 0.36 4.16
CA MET A 9 10.65 1.52 3.30
C MET A 9 10.11 1.10 1.93
N ARG A 10 10.70 0.06 1.31
CA ARG A 10 10.24 -0.47 0.01
C ARG A 10 8.83 -1.04 0.10
N LEU A 11 8.51 -1.78 1.15
CA LEU A 11 7.18 -2.33 1.39
C LEU A 11 6.17 -1.19 1.50
N ILE A 12 6.40 -0.23 2.39
CA ILE A 12 5.49 0.91 2.61
C ILE A 12 5.33 1.73 1.33
N ALA A 13 6.42 2.08 0.65
CA ALA A 13 6.35 2.90 -0.57
C ALA A 13 5.66 2.20 -1.74
N LYS A 14 5.81 0.87 -1.89
CA LYS A 14 5.29 0.13 -3.04
C LYS A 14 3.87 -0.39 -2.84
N MET A 15 3.40 -0.57 -1.59
CA MET A 15 2.05 -1.08 -1.32
C MET A 15 0.93 -0.28 -2.03
N PRO A 16 0.87 1.06 -1.96
CA PRO A 16 -0.17 1.82 -2.65
C PRO A 16 -0.10 1.69 -4.18
N THR A 17 1.12 1.56 -4.71
CA THR A 17 1.32 1.39 -6.17
C THR A 17 0.77 0.05 -6.62
N LEU A 18 1.07 -1.03 -5.90
CA LEU A 18 0.54 -2.37 -6.19
C LEU A 18 -0.97 -2.43 -6.05
N ALA A 19 -1.54 -1.82 -5.01
CA ALA A 19 -2.99 -1.74 -4.80
C ALA A 19 -3.69 -0.98 -5.95
N ALA A 20 -3.12 0.16 -6.37
CA ALA A 20 -3.66 0.94 -7.49
C ALA A 20 -3.54 0.21 -8.83
N MET A 21 -2.43 -0.50 -9.05
CA MET A 21 -2.26 -1.36 -10.22
C MET A 21 -3.29 -2.48 -10.26
N ALA A 22 -3.56 -3.14 -9.14
CA ALA A 22 -4.58 -4.18 -9.05
C ALA A 22 -5.97 -3.63 -9.39
N TYR A 23 -6.31 -2.44 -8.88
CA TYR A 23 -7.57 -1.77 -9.21
C TYR A 23 -7.68 -1.40 -10.69
N LYS A 24 -6.67 -0.74 -11.26
CA LYS A 24 -6.64 -0.36 -12.69
C LYS A 24 -6.78 -1.57 -13.61
N SER A 25 -6.03 -2.64 -13.32
CA SER A 25 -6.11 -3.90 -14.04
C SER A 25 -7.50 -4.52 -13.94
N HIS A 26 -8.15 -4.45 -12.77
CA HIS A 26 -9.51 -4.98 -12.57
C HIS A 26 -10.57 -4.25 -13.41
N ILE A 27 -10.45 -2.93 -13.57
CA ILE A 27 -11.40 -2.12 -14.36
C ILE A 27 -11.00 -1.99 -15.85
N GLY A 28 -9.91 -2.63 -16.28
CA GLY A 28 -9.44 -2.59 -17.66
C GLY A 28 -8.79 -1.27 -18.09
N GLU A 29 -8.34 -0.46 -17.13
CA GLU A 29 -7.67 0.82 -17.38
C GLU A 29 -6.14 0.70 -17.32
N PRO A 30 -5.39 1.57 -18.02
CA PRO A 30 -3.93 1.57 -17.95
C PRO A 30 -3.43 1.95 -16.55
N VAL A 31 -2.34 1.30 -16.15
CA VAL A 31 -1.63 1.60 -14.89
C VAL A 31 -1.11 3.04 -14.91
N VAL A 32 -1.29 3.73 -13.78
CA VAL A 32 -0.80 5.09 -13.56
C VAL A 32 0.41 5.05 -12.64
N TYR A 33 1.49 5.71 -13.05
CA TYR A 33 2.71 5.81 -12.26
C TYR A 33 2.61 6.84 -11.13
N PRO A 34 3.32 6.63 -10.01
CA PRO A 34 3.40 7.60 -8.93
C PRO A 34 4.09 8.90 -9.41
N ARG A 35 3.71 10.04 -8.83
CA ARG A 35 4.30 11.34 -9.13
C ARG A 35 5.04 11.91 -7.93
N ALA A 36 6.25 12.40 -8.16
CA ALA A 36 7.00 13.16 -7.17
C ALA A 36 6.28 14.50 -6.87
N GLY A 37 6.27 14.94 -5.61
CA GLY A 37 5.64 16.20 -5.18
C GLY A 37 4.21 16.08 -4.68
N MET A 38 3.61 14.88 -4.70
CA MET A 38 2.34 14.58 -4.04
C MET A 38 2.57 13.94 -2.66
N THR A 39 1.67 14.18 -1.71
CA THR A 39 1.65 13.42 -0.45
C THR A 39 1.29 11.95 -0.69
N TYR A 40 1.52 11.09 0.31
CA TYR A 40 1.26 9.65 0.20
C TYR A 40 -0.20 9.33 -0.20
N ALA A 41 -1.17 9.98 0.47
CA ALA A 41 -2.59 9.81 0.19
C ALA A 41 -3.01 10.41 -1.17
N GLU A 42 -2.48 11.58 -1.53
CA GLU A 42 -2.76 12.20 -2.84
C GLU A 42 -2.24 11.35 -3.98
N ASN A 43 -1.02 10.83 -3.84
CA ASN A 43 -0.41 9.98 -4.85
C ASN A 43 -1.18 8.66 -5.02
N PHE A 44 -1.68 8.07 -3.93
CA PHE A 44 -2.53 6.89 -4.00
C PHE A 44 -3.84 7.17 -4.76
N LEU A 45 -4.54 8.26 -4.43
CA LEU A 45 -5.76 8.66 -5.14
C LEU A 45 -5.50 8.99 -6.61
N HIS A 46 -4.37 9.62 -6.91
CA HIS A 46 -3.95 9.89 -8.28
C HIS A 46 -3.77 8.59 -9.07
N MET A 47 -3.05 7.61 -8.52
CA MET A 47 -2.82 6.34 -9.20
C MET A 47 -4.12 5.52 -9.41
N MET A 48 -5.08 5.62 -8.49
CA MET A 48 -6.38 4.94 -8.61
C MET A 48 -7.27 5.56 -9.70
N HIS A 49 -7.35 6.90 -9.76
CA HIS A 49 -8.43 7.57 -10.51
C HIS A 49 -7.97 8.41 -11.70
N ALA A 50 -6.68 8.66 -11.88
CA ALA A 50 -6.22 9.39 -13.06
C ALA A 50 -6.44 8.57 -14.33
N THR A 51 -6.82 9.24 -15.41
CA THR A 51 -6.97 8.65 -16.74
C THR A 51 -6.01 9.34 -17.71
N PRO A 52 -5.65 8.70 -18.84
CA PRO A 52 -4.77 9.33 -19.84
C PRO A 52 -5.39 10.56 -20.53
N THR A 53 -6.72 10.70 -20.46
CA THR A 53 -7.47 11.68 -21.25
C THR A 53 -7.56 13.05 -20.58
N LYS A 54 -7.38 13.15 -19.25
CA LYS A 54 -7.50 14.41 -18.52
C LYS A 54 -6.56 14.47 -17.32
N ALA A 55 -6.02 15.65 -17.06
CA ALA A 55 -5.29 15.91 -15.82
C ALA A 55 -6.21 15.69 -14.60
N TYR A 56 -5.82 14.76 -13.74
CA TYR A 56 -6.54 14.47 -12.50
C TYR A 56 -6.09 15.42 -11.39
N LYS A 57 -7.02 16.19 -10.84
CA LYS A 57 -6.81 17.04 -9.67
C LYS A 57 -7.39 16.33 -8.44
N VAL A 58 -6.53 15.98 -7.51
CA VAL A 58 -6.94 15.34 -6.25
C VAL A 58 -7.76 16.34 -5.43
N ASN A 59 -8.91 15.90 -4.91
CA ASN A 59 -9.68 16.70 -3.96
C ASN A 59 -9.00 16.64 -2.58
N PRO A 60 -8.61 17.78 -1.97
CA PRO A 60 -7.93 17.79 -0.68
C PRO A 60 -8.78 17.19 0.46
N ILE A 61 -10.11 17.21 0.35
CA ILE A 61 -10.99 16.55 1.32
C ILE A 61 -10.82 15.02 1.25
N HIS A 62 -10.77 14.46 0.05
CA HIS A 62 -10.58 13.02 -0.15
C HIS A 62 -9.18 12.58 0.28
N ALA A 63 -8.15 13.38 -0.05
CA ALA A 63 -6.78 13.10 0.39
C ALA A 63 -6.68 13.03 1.92
N ARG A 64 -7.26 14.01 2.63
CA ARG A 64 -7.29 14.00 4.11
C ARG A 64 -8.10 12.84 4.69
N ALA A 65 -9.19 12.44 4.02
CA ALA A 65 -9.98 11.30 4.46
C ALA A 65 -9.18 9.99 4.33
N ILE A 66 -8.49 9.79 3.21
CA ILE A 66 -7.61 8.63 2.99
C ILE A 66 -6.45 8.62 3.98
N ASP A 67 -5.82 9.76 4.22
CA ASP A 67 -4.71 9.87 5.18
C ASP A 67 -5.14 9.42 6.58
N LYS A 68 -6.29 9.92 7.07
CA LYS A 68 -6.86 9.48 8.35
C LYS A 68 -7.26 8.01 8.34
N PHE A 69 -7.85 7.52 7.24
CA PHE A 69 -8.20 6.12 7.10
C PHE A 69 -6.96 5.22 7.24
N LEU A 70 -5.86 5.57 6.58
CA LEU A 70 -4.61 4.82 6.65
C LEU A 70 -3.99 4.86 8.06
N ILE A 71 -4.02 6.01 8.74
CA ILE A 71 -3.54 6.13 10.11
C ILE A 71 -4.34 5.25 11.07
N LEU A 72 -5.67 5.25 10.96
CA LEU A 72 -6.55 4.46 11.83
C LEU A 72 -6.38 2.94 11.65
N HIS A 73 -5.90 2.51 10.48
CA HIS A 73 -5.67 1.09 10.17
C HIS A 73 -4.18 0.71 10.20
N ALA A 74 -3.31 1.61 10.68
CA ALA A 74 -1.87 1.41 10.61
C ALA A 74 -1.42 0.16 11.38
N ASP A 75 -1.99 -0.06 12.57
CA ASP A 75 -1.73 -1.23 13.40
C ASP A 75 -2.94 -1.57 14.29
N HIS A 76 -3.06 -2.85 14.65
CA HIS A 76 -4.09 -3.34 15.58
C HIS A 76 -3.55 -4.52 16.37
N GLU A 77 -2.36 -4.33 16.95
CA GLU A 77 -1.68 -5.25 17.86
C GLU A 77 -1.59 -6.70 17.33
N GLN A 78 -2.03 -7.70 18.10
CA GLN A 78 -1.89 -9.11 17.77
C GLN A 78 -3.16 -9.69 17.14
N ASN A 79 -3.56 -9.16 15.98
CA ASN A 79 -4.60 -9.78 15.15
C ASN A 79 -4.03 -10.95 14.31
N ALA A 80 -4.93 -11.76 13.72
CA ALA A 80 -4.58 -12.93 12.92
C ALA A 80 -3.50 -12.65 11.85
N SER A 81 -3.67 -11.56 11.09
CA SER A 81 -2.72 -11.20 10.02
C SER A 81 -1.35 -10.81 10.58
N THR A 82 -1.31 -10.08 11.70
CA THR A 82 -0.06 -9.62 12.32
C THR A 82 0.71 -10.77 12.96
N SER A 83 0.01 -11.69 13.61
CA SER A 83 0.58 -12.95 14.11
C SER A 83 1.13 -13.81 12.98
N THR A 84 0.46 -13.82 11.82
CA THR A 84 0.90 -14.53 10.61
C THR A 84 2.15 -13.93 9.97
N VAL A 85 2.52 -12.69 10.26
CA VAL A 85 3.86 -12.14 9.92
C VAL A 85 4.93 -12.69 10.86
N ARG A 86 4.61 -12.76 12.16
CA ARG A 86 5.58 -13.07 13.22
C ARG A 86 6.07 -14.51 13.17
N ILE A 87 5.18 -15.46 12.89
CA ILE A 87 5.53 -16.88 12.82
C ILE A 87 6.57 -17.17 11.72
N PRO A 88 6.34 -16.88 10.42
CA PRO A 88 7.35 -17.05 9.39
C PRO A 88 8.55 -16.09 9.58
N GLY A 89 8.35 -14.92 10.18
CA GLY A 89 9.47 -14.04 10.57
C GLY A 89 10.42 -14.69 11.57
N SER A 90 9.93 -15.57 12.45
CA SER A 90 10.74 -16.27 13.45
C SER A 90 11.72 -17.27 12.85
N SER A 91 11.41 -17.82 11.67
CA SER A 91 12.33 -18.66 10.90
C SER A 91 13.33 -17.85 10.06
N GLN A 92 13.41 -16.54 10.29
CA GLN A 92 14.25 -15.60 9.55
C GLN A 92 13.91 -15.51 8.06
N ALA A 93 12.65 -15.79 7.70
CA ALA A 93 12.18 -15.60 6.34
C ALA A 93 12.31 -14.13 5.91
N ASN A 94 12.50 -13.92 4.61
CA ASN A 94 12.59 -12.59 4.04
C ASN A 94 11.29 -11.79 4.34
N PRO A 95 11.37 -10.48 4.69
CA PRO A 95 10.21 -9.66 4.99
C PRO A 95 9.12 -9.63 3.90
N PHE A 96 9.49 -9.76 2.61
CA PHE A 96 8.53 -9.73 1.51
C PHE A 96 7.56 -10.95 1.53
N PRO A 97 8.03 -12.21 1.59
CA PRO A 97 7.17 -13.37 1.84
C PRO A 97 6.34 -13.28 3.14
N CYS A 98 6.91 -12.75 4.22
CA CYS A 98 6.16 -12.59 5.48
C CYS A 98 4.96 -11.65 5.30
N MET A 99 5.14 -10.56 4.54
CA MET A 99 4.05 -9.66 4.18
C MET A 99 3.05 -10.29 3.21
N ALA A 100 3.48 -11.15 2.29
CA ALA A 100 2.56 -11.91 1.44
C ALA A 100 1.65 -12.84 2.28
N ALA A 101 2.22 -13.53 3.27
CA ALA A 101 1.46 -14.36 4.21
C ALA A 101 0.45 -13.53 5.03
N ARG A 102 0.84 -12.31 5.46
CA ARG A 102 -0.07 -11.35 6.11
C ARG A 102 -1.28 -11.05 5.24
N ILE A 103 -1.06 -10.70 3.98
CA ILE A 103 -2.12 -10.32 3.05
C ILE A 103 -3.07 -11.50 2.83
N ALA A 104 -2.54 -12.72 2.70
CA ALA A 104 -3.36 -13.93 2.60
C ALA A 104 -4.24 -14.14 3.85
N SER A 105 -3.69 -13.93 5.05
CA SER A 105 -4.46 -14.02 6.29
C SER A 105 -5.47 -12.88 6.48
N LEU A 106 -5.21 -11.70 5.91
CA LEU A 106 -6.10 -10.53 6.00
C LEU A 106 -7.31 -10.63 5.07
N TRP A 107 -7.22 -11.46 4.02
CA TRP A 107 -8.30 -11.63 3.04
C TRP A 107 -9.48 -12.46 3.58
N GLY A 108 -9.23 -13.30 4.59
CA GLY A 108 -10.26 -14.14 5.23
C GLY A 108 -11.29 -13.37 6.06
#